data_AF-A0A1Q8SQG9-F1
#
_entry.id   AF-A0A1Q8SQG9-F1
#
_cell.length_a   1.000
_cell.length_b   1.000
_cell.length_c   1.000
_cell.angle_alpha   90.00
_cell.angle_beta   90.00
_cell.angle_gamma   90.00
#
_symmetry.space_group_name_H-M   'P 1'
#
loop_
_entity.id
_entity.type
_entity.pdbx_description
1 polymer ?
#
loop_
_entity_poly.entity_id
_entity_poly.type
_entity_poly.pdbx_seq_one_letter_code
_entity_poly.pdbx_strand_id
1 'polypeptide(L)'
;MFDPKWYQATYGLRFSTQREAFDDYLRKSRFAPVNPSPRFDSETYLRMYLDVFHAQQSPLQHYLLHGRSEGRKHVPATVRWFPREIVSPAKTLTRAAGELKVALCLHVFYVDFLDRFAKAIERFPVTVDIYLTLADASFETRARQVFGEHPRVTKLETRIVPNRGRNFGPVLVEYGQALQEYDLFCHLHSKKSLYSGKEQTQWAEYLIEYLLRDTSVITRLLNAFAADDSLGVYYPTTFWMMPSWVNHQTMNKGFMREWQEKLGIDHIPEFLSYPAGGMFWSRPEAMKGVLDQTWTYEDFPEEPLPNDNSMLHALERVLGPLAEHHGFRQLFFYPPTGQFTTDNGYITASYHGRLEHHIASIQAHACISFDVFDTLVRREYTVPDYAKLKLGKMLAEQGHVPSAQAFVRLRNDAESTLRRRANFQGDVRIEAVYDELADQLDVTRSVAQQWMELEYELDLEMIQPKDEMVELFNHLAAQGHILWVISDSYYNREQVGLMLRKAGIAAAYRLMVSSEEQARKDNGSMWVKVKQDLANEGISRHLHIGDNVVADAQMPGDLGLTTFHILHPMDKWAALGFPPVLHGEDALDEMQILKWGRLINEVGRNPFIGE
;
A
#
# COMPACT_ATOMS: atom_id res chain seq x y z
N MET A 1 26.03 23.75 -0.88
CA MET A 1 24.94 22.79 -1.16
C MET A 1 24.37 22.21 0.12
N PHE A 2 25.19 21.87 1.12
CA PHE A 2 24.71 21.63 2.48
C PHE A 2 24.52 22.95 3.23
N ASP A 3 23.45 23.06 4.03
CA ASP A 3 23.18 24.19 4.92
C ASP A 3 22.91 23.66 6.35
N PRO A 4 23.90 23.77 7.26
CA PRO A 4 23.79 23.20 8.60
C PRO A 4 22.74 23.90 9.48
N LYS A 5 22.45 25.18 9.23
CA LYS A 5 21.44 25.91 10.02
C LYS A 5 20.04 25.47 9.59
N TRP A 6 19.81 25.39 8.29
CA TRP A 6 18.56 24.90 7.74
C TRP A 6 18.31 23.43 8.11
N TYR A 7 19.33 22.56 8.00
CA TYR A 7 19.22 21.14 8.33
C TYR A 7 18.82 20.93 9.80
N GLN A 8 19.50 21.61 10.73
CA GLN A 8 19.17 21.54 12.16
C GLN A 8 17.78 22.08 12.47
N ALA A 9 17.39 23.20 11.86
CA ALA A 9 16.06 23.78 12.06
C ALA A 9 14.95 22.84 11.58
N THR A 10 15.11 22.28 10.37
CA THR A 10 14.13 21.39 9.71
C THR A 10 13.92 20.11 10.51
N TYR A 11 15.01 19.42 10.88
CA TYR A 11 14.91 18.12 11.56
C TYR A 11 14.89 18.22 13.09
N GLY A 12 14.86 19.44 13.63
CA GLY A 12 14.81 19.68 15.08
C GLY A 12 16.06 19.22 15.83
N LEU A 13 17.18 19.06 15.13
CA LEU A 13 18.45 18.56 15.68
C LEU A 13 19.32 19.71 16.21
N ARG A 14 20.24 19.38 17.11
CA ARG A 14 21.30 20.28 17.57
C ARG A 14 22.63 19.55 17.54
N PHE A 15 23.60 20.13 16.84
CA PHE A 15 24.97 19.60 16.73
C PHE A 15 25.97 20.62 17.27
N SER A 16 27.06 20.13 17.85
CA SER A 16 28.12 21.00 18.38
C SER A 16 28.95 21.60 17.26
N THR A 17 29.05 20.90 16.14
CA THR A 17 29.82 21.33 14.96
C THR A 17 29.02 21.16 13.67
N GLN A 18 29.38 21.93 12.64
CA GLN A 18 28.81 21.75 11.30
C GLN A 18 29.18 20.38 10.70
N ARG A 19 30.34 19.83 11.09
CA ARG A 19 30.81 18.52 10.67
C ARG A 19 29.86 17.42 11.13
N GLU A 20 29.48 17.43 12.41
CA GLU A 20 28.50 16.48 12.96
C GLU A 20 27.15 16.56 12.23
N ALA A 21 26.66 17.76 11.94
CA ALA A 21 25.42 17.93 11.18
C ALA A 21 25.52 17.33 9.77
N PHE A 22 26.67 17.51 9.12
CA PHE A 22 26.89 16.95 7.79
C PHE A 22 27.07 15.43 7.83
N ASP A 23 27.77 14.90 8.82
CA ASP A 23 27.95 13.45 9.00
C ASP A 23 26.60 12.76 9.28
N ASP A 24 25.70 13.39 10.05
CA ASP A 24 24.32 12.91 10.22
C ASP A 24 23.56 12.86 8.89
N TYR A 25 23.62 13.93 8.10
CA TYR A 25 23.02 13.95 6.76
C TYR A 25 23.61 12.86 5.85
N LEU A 26 24.94 12.73 5.78
CA LEU A 26 25.62 11.74 4.94
C LEU A 26 25.20 10.31 5.26
N ARG A 27 24.89 10.03 6.52
CA ARG A 27 24.39 8.73 6.96
C ARG A 27 22.91 8.55 6.62
N LYS A 28 22.04 9.47 7.08
CA LYS A 28 20.58 9.36 6.92
C LYS A 28 20.13 9.40 5.47
N SER A 29 20.73 10.25 4.64
CA SER A 29 20.32 10.45 3.24
C SER A 29 20.46 9.21 2.34
N ARG A 30 21.08 8.12 2.82
CA ARG A 30 21.19 6.83 2.11
C ARG A 30 19.91 6.01 2.19
N PHE A 31 19.06 6.26 3.18
CA PHE A 31 17.85 5.48 3.46
C PHE A 31 16.64 6.34 3.83
N ALA A 32 16.81 7.62 4.16
CA ALA A 32 15.72 8.52 4.50
C ALA A 32 15.65 9.71 3.53
N PRO A 33 14.45 10.27 3.28
CA PRO A 33 14.25 11.39 2.37
C PRO A 33 14.59 12.74 3.03
N VAL A 34 15.74 12.80 3.73
CA VAL A 34 16.24 14.03 4.35
C VAL A 34 17.02 14.84 3.32
N ASN A 35 16.74 16.13 3.25
CA ASN A 35 17.38 17.07 2.35
C ASN A 35 18.54 17.78 3.05
N PRO A 36 19.61 18.17 2.33
CA PRO A 36 20.75 18.88 2.91
C PRO A 36 20.55 20.41 2.98
N SER A 37 19.64 20.95 2.17
CA SER A 37 19.26 22.37 2.09
C SER A 37 18.03 22.52 1.18
N PRO A 38 17.43 23.72 1.05
CA PRO A 38 16.37 23.98 0.06
C PRO A 38 16.78 23.78 -1.40
N ARG A 39 18.09 23.64 -1.70
CA ARG A 39 18.63 23.60 -3.06
C ARG A 39 18.83 22.20 -3.63
N PHE A 40 18.52 21.15 -2.87
CA PHE A 40 18.78 19.77 -3.28
C PHE A 40 17.73 18.82 -2.70
N ASP A 41 17.00 18.12 -3.57
CA ASP A 41 16.03 17.09 -3.20
C ASP A 41 16.67 15.69 -3.25
N SER A 42 16.97 15.13 -2.08
CA SER A 42 17.59 13.81 -1.94
C SER A 42 16.71 12.69 -2.52
N GLU A 43 15.41 12.75 -2.24
CA GLU A 43 14.45 11.74 -2.71
C GLU A 43 14.38 11.73 -4.25
N THR A 44 14.19 12.89 -4.89
CA THR A 44 14.11 13.00 -6.35
C THR A 44 15.41 12.53 -6.99
N TYR A 45 16.55 12.92 -6.42
CA TYR A 45 17.85 12.51 -6.93
C TYR A 45 17.99 10.98 -6.91
N LEU A 46 17.62 10.32 -5.81
CA LEU A 46 17.70 8.87 -5.68
C LEU A 46 16.69 8.14 -6.57
N ARG A 47 15.51 8.70 -6.81
CA ARG A 47 14.53 8.15 -7.77
C ARG A 47 14.99 8.26 -9.23
N MET A 48 15.65 9.37 -9.59
CA MET A 48 16.23 9.53 -10.93
C MET A 48 17.44 8.62 -11.16
N TYR A 49 18.17 8.30 -10.10
CA TYR A 49 19.45 7.59 -10.15
C TYR A 49 19.46 6.38 -9.22
N LEU A 50 18.73 5.33 -9.63
CA LEU A 50 18.59 4.09 -8.85
C LEU A 50 19.93 3.39 -8.60
N ASP A 51 20.93 3.59 -9.46
CA ASP A 51 22.30 3.09 -9.24
C ASP A 51 22.90 3.66 -7.94
N VAL A 52 22.65 4.94 -7.64
CA VAL A 52 23.10 5.60 -6.40
C VAL A 52 22.34 5.09 -5.19
N PHE A 53 21.02 4.89 -5.33
CA PHE A 53 20.18 4.32 -4.28
C PHE A 53 20.59 2.89 -3.93
N HIS A 54 20.80 2.04 -4.94
CA HIS A 54 21.23 0.64 -4.73
C HIS A 54 22.67 0.54 -4.22
N ALA A 55 23.54 1.50 -4.54
CA ALA A 55 24.88 1.58 -3.97
C ALA A 55 24.91 2.16 -2.54
N GLN A 56 23.75 2.53 -1.97
CA GLN A 56 23.61 3.13 -0.65
C GLN A 56 24.54 4.34 -0.42
N GLN A 57 24.73 5.16 -1.45
CA GLN A 57 25.54 6.37 -1.36
C GLN A 57 24.69 7.57 -0.94
N SER A 58 25.30 8.52 -0.22
CA SER A 58 24.61 9.79 0.06
C SER A 58 24.43 10.56 -1.26
N PRO A 59 23.20 10.99 -1.61
CA PRO A 59 22.91 11.59 -2.91
C PRO A 59 23.67 12.90 -3.14
N LEU A 60 23.78 13.76 -2.13
CA LEU A 60 24.57 14.99 -2.26
C LEU A 60 26.06 14.69 -2.38
N GLN A 61 26.58 13.73 -1.61
CA GLN A 61 28.00 13.35 -1.70
C GLN A 61 28.32 12.83 -3.09
N HIS A 62 27.50 11.90 -3.59
CA HIS A 62 27.62 11.37 -4.95
C HIS A 62 27.56 12.51 -5.98
N TYR A 63 26.57 13.40 -5.88
CA TYR A 63 26.45 14.53 -6.81
C TYR A 63 27.71 15.41 -6.82
N LEU A 64 28.25 15.74 -5.65
CA LEU A 64 29.43 16.59 -5.52
C LEU A 64 30.72 15.93 -6.04
N LEU A 65 30.88 14.62 -5.84
CA LEU A 65 32.09 13.89 -6.23
C LEU A 65 32.07 13.38 -7.67
N HIS A 66 30.90 13.00 -8.18
CA HIS A 66 30.74 12.30 -9.47
C HIS A 66 29.60 12.88 -10.32
N GLY A 67 28.41 13.01 -9.74
CA GLY A 67 27.19 13.32 -10.49
C GLY A 67 27.26 14.65 -11.26
N ARG A 68 27.92 15.67 -10.71
CA ARG A 68 28.08 16.97 -11.39
C ARG A 68 28.93 16.86 -12.66
N SER A 69 30.05 16.13 -12.62
CA SER A 69 30.90 15.92 -13.81
C SER A 69 30.25 14.97 -14.81
N GLU A 70 29.40 14.05 -14.34
CA GLU A 70 28.61 13.15 -15.19
C GLU A 70 27.39 13.84 -15.83
N GLY A 71 27.12 15.11 -15.51
CA GLY A 71 25.96 15.84 -16.01
C GLY A 71 24.62 15.44 -15.38
N ARG A 72 24.64 14.72 -14.25
CA ARG A 72 23.43 14.36 -13.50
C ARG A 72 22.72 15.62 -13.02
N LYS A 73 21.40 15.65 -13.18
CA LYS A 73 20.54 16.77 -12.78
C LYS A 73 20.15 16.63 -11.30
N HIS A 74 19.90 17.76 -10.65
CA HIS A 74 19.23 17.81 -9.36
C HIS A 74 18.19 18.92 -9.38
N VAL A 75 17.25 18.85 -8.45
CA VAL A 75 16.19 19.86 -8.29
C VAL A 75 16.22 20.46 -6.88
N PRO A 76 15.64 21.65 -6.67
CA PRO A 76 15.38 22.18 -5.34
C PRO A 76 14.51 21.22 -4.52
N ALA A 77 14.65 21.28 -3.20
CA ALA A 77 13.86 20.45 -2.29
C ALA A 77 12.37 20.80 -2.40
N THR A 78 11.54 19.78 -2.63
CA THR A 78 10.08 19.91 -2.71
C THR A 78 9.44 19.07 -1.62
N VAL A 79 8.57 19.69 -0.83
CA VAL A 79 7.76 18.99 0.16
C VAL A 79 6.56 18.39 -0.58
N ARG A 80 6.43 17.07 -0.55
CA ARG A 80 5.40 16.31 -1.28
C ARG A 80 4.05 16.28 -0.57
N TRP A 81 4.06 16.50 0.75
CA TRP A 81 2.87 16.49 1.57
C TRP A 81 3.01 17.46 2.74
N PHE A 82 1.97 18.23 3.01
CA PHE A 82 1.90 19.10 4.18
C PHE A 82 0.78 18.59 5.10
N PRO A 83 1.12 18.10 6.31
CA PRO A 83 0.10 17.66 7.26
C PRO A 83 -0.80 18.82 7.68
N ARG A 84 -2.11 18.54 7.77
CA ARG A 84 -3.15 19.47 8.23
C ARG A 84 -3.10 19.68 9.75
N GLU A 85 -2.68 18.66 10.50
CA GLU A 85 -2.55 18.72 11.96
C GLU A 85 -1.11 18.44 12.38
N ILE A 86 -0.39 19.45 12.88
CA ILE A 86 1.00 19.30 13.33
C ILE A 86 1.04 19.15 14.84
N VAL A 87 1.69 18.10 15.32
CA VAL A 87 2.03 17.91 16.73
C VAL A 87 3.44 18.44 16.96
N SER A 88 3.60 19.30 17.97
CA SER A 88 4.90 19.94 18.29
C SER A 88 5.41 19.58 19.69
N PRO A 89 5.82 18.32 19.93
CA PRO A 89 6.33 17.93 21.25
C PRO A 89 7.62 18.67 21.59
N ALA A 90 7.88 18.83 22.90
CA ALA A 90 9.11 19.43 23.39
C ALA A 90 10.36 18.69 22.86
N LYS A 91 11.40 19.44 22.51
CA LYS A 91 12.67 18.89 21.98
C LYS A 91 13.62 18.39 23.07
N THR A 92 13.35 18.72 24.32
CA THR A 92 14.10 18.29 25.50
C THR A 92 13.24 17.34 26.31
N LEU A 93 13.81 16.26 26.83
CA LEU A 93 13.08 15.27 27.60
C LEU A 93 12.41 15.94 28.82
N THR A 94 11.10 15.78 28.93
CA THR A 94 10.34 16.28 30.07
C THR A 94 10.44 15.29 31.23
N ARG A 95 10.13 15.76 32.45
CA ARG A 95 10.11 14.89 33.63
C ARG A 95 9.12 13.73 33.47
N ALA A 96 7.89 14.02 33.04
CA ALA A 96 6.86 13.00 32.83
C ALA A 96 7.32 11.94 31.82
N ALA A 97 7.91 12.35 30.69
CA ALA A 97 8.45 11.42 29.71
C ALA A 97 9.63 10.59 30.24
N GLY A 98 10.43 11.14 31.15
CA GLY A 98 11.53 10.41 31.80
C GLY A 98 11.09 9.40 32.86
N GLU A 99 9.83 9.47 33.32
CA GLU A 99 9.25 8.56 34.31
C GLU A 99 8.46 7.40 33.66
N LEU A 100 8.24 7.43 32.33
CA LEU A 100 7.57 6.37 31.59
C LEU A 100 8.34 5.05 31.68
N LYS A 101 7.62 3.96 31.99
CA LYS A 101 8.11 2.59 31.88
C LYS A 101 8.06 2.15 30.43
N VAL A 102 9.23 1.88 29.86
CA VAL A 102 9.39 1.55 28.44
C VAL A 102 9.95 0.15 28.26
N ALA A 103 9.27 -0.66 27.44
CA ALA A 103 9.75 -1.94 26.95
C ALA A 103 10.17 -1.86 25.47
N LEU A 104 11.29 -2.50 25.12
CA LEU A 104 11.65 -2.81 23.73
C LEU A 104 11.44 -4.31 23.50
N CYS A 105 10.50 -4.64 22.63
CA CYS A 105 10.28 -5.99 22.17
C CYS A 105 11.00 -6.21 20.83
N LEU A 106 11.99 -7.09 20.84
CA LEU A 106 12.87 -7.33 19.70
C LEU A 106 12.74 -8.77 19.24
N HIS A 107 12.36 -8.99 17.97
CA HIS A 107 12.39 -10.31 17.34
C HIS A 107 13.59 -10.47 16.41
N VAL A 108 14.53 -11.33 16.80
CA VAL A 108 15.81 -11.53 16.11
C VAL A 108 15.87 -12.90 15.42
N PHE A 109 15.67 -12.85 14.11
CA PHE A 109 15.94 -13.89 13.13
C PHE A 109 17.36 -13.79 12.56
N TYR A 110 17.92 -12.58 12.44
CA TYR A 110 19.29 -12.36 11.95
C TYR A 110 20.18 -11.77 13.05
N VAL A 111 21.21 -12.53 13.46
CA VAL A 111 22.07 -12.21 14.61
C VAL A 111 22.74 -10.82 14.55
N ASP A 112 23.05 -10.31 13.36
CA ASP A 112 23.72 -9.01 13.21
C ASP A 112 22.85 -7.83 13.69
N PHE A 113 21.53 -8.02 13.81
CA PHE A 113 20.64 -7.01 14.35
C PHE A 113 20.78 -6.80 15.86
N LEU A 114 21.33 -7.76 16.62
CA LEU A 114 21.62 -7.57 18.04
C LEU A 114 22.56 -6.37 18.24
N ASP A 115 23.63 -6.34 17.45
CA ASP A 115 24.59 -5.25 17.44
C ASP A 115 24.00 -3.94 16.93
N ARG A 116 23.17 -4.00 15.88
CA ARG A 116 22.51 -2.79 15.33
C ARG A 116 21.55 -2.17 16.34
N PHE A 117 20.76 -2.98 17.04
CA PHE A 117 19.83 -2.53 18.06
C PHE A 117 20.56 -1.99 19.29
N ALA A 118 21.57 -2.71 19.81
CA ALA A 118 22.41 -2.23 20.91
C ALA A 118 23.06 -0.88 20.56
N LYS A 119 23.62 -0.76 19.34
CA LYS A 119 24.19 0.50 18.86
C LYS A 119 23.15 1.62 18.75
N ALA A 120 21.93 1.30 18.32
CA ALA A 120 20.86 2.29 18.18
C ALA A 120 20.42 2.88 19.54
N ILE A 121 20.48 2.10 20.62
CA ILE A 121 20.05 2.54 21.95
C ILE A 121 21.17 3.17 22.81
N GLU A 122 22.41 3.29 22.32
CA GLU A 122 23.51 3.89 23.11
C GLU A 122 23.16 5.28 23.68
N ARG A 123 22.46 6.09 22.89
CA ARG A 123 22.06 7.46 23.24
C ARG A 123 20.57 7.59 23.56
N PHE A 124 19.89 6.47 23.82
CA PHE A 124 18.46 6.47 24.12
C PHE A 124 18.16 7.39 25.30
N PRO A 125 17.08 8.20 25.25
CA PRO A 125 16.85 9.27 26.23
C PRO A 125 16.52 8.74 27.63
N VAL A 126 15.95 7.54 27.73
CA VAL A 126 15.55 6.86 28.98
C VAL A 126 16.22 5.49 29.09
N THR A 127 16.09 4.85 30.26
CA THR A 127 16.39 3.41 30.40
C THR A 127 15.19 2.58 29.93
N VAL A 128 15.44 1.35 29.50
CA VAL A 128 14.44 0.47 28.92
C VAL A 128 14.60 -0.96 29.42
N ASP A 129 13.51 -1.69 29.45
CA ASP A 129 13.52 -3.14 29.57
C ASP A 129 13.50 -3.77 28.18
N ILE A 130 14.25 -4.85 27.98
CA ILE A 130 14.32 -5.56 26.70
C ILE A 130 13.70 -6.95 26.84
N TYR A 131 12.72 -7.21 25.98
CA TYR A 131 12.12 -8.51 25.74
C TYR A 131 12.56 -9.01 24.36
N LEU A 132 13.37 -10.06 24.34
CA LEU A 132 14.08 -10.50 23.16
C LEU A 132 13.70 -11.94 22.79
N THR A 133 13.08 -12.11 21.63
CA THR A 133 12.87 -13.43 21.04
C THR A 133 13.97 -13.71 20.01
N LEU A 134 14.55 -14.91 20.06
CA LEU A 134 15.65 -15.35 19.22
C LEU A 134 15.21 -16.58 18.41
N ALA A 135 15.35 -16.54 17.08
CA ALA A 135 15.02 -17.67 16.23
C ALA A 135 16.03 -18.83 16.33
N ASP A 136 17.19 -18.59 16.95
CA ASP A 136 18.27 -19.57 17.09
C ASP A 136 18.91 -19.43 18.48
N ALA A 137 19.08 -20.56 19.16
CA ALA A 137 19.69 -20.64 20.50
C ALA A 137 21.15 -20.15 20.51
N SER A 138 21.88 -20.27 19.40
CA SER A 138 23.26 -19.80 19.27
C SER A 138 23.39 -18.27 19.41
N PHE A 139 22.30 -17.51 19.24
CA PHE A 139 22.31 -16.05 19.35
C PHE A 139 22.32 -15.57 20.80
N GLU A 140 21.97 -16.43 21.77
CA GLU A 140 21.80 -16.05 23.17
C GLU A 140 23.08 -15.49 23.80
N THR A 141 24.23 -16.11 23.52
CA THR A 141 25.52 -15.62 24.03
C THR A 141 25.80 -14.20 23.54
N ARG A 142 25.56 -13.92 22.25
CA ARG A 142 25.75 -12.58 21.71
C ARG A 142 24.76 -11.59 22.30
N ALA A 143 23.49 -11.98 22.46
CA ALA A 143 22.46 -11.14 23.06
C ALA A 143 22.83 -10.70 24.47
N ARG A 144 23.27 -11.64 25.32
CA ARG A 144 23.74 -11.33 26.67
C ARG A 144 24.97 -10.42 26.66
N GLN A 145 25.89 -10.64 25.73
CA GLN A 145 27.09 -9.80 25.60
C GLN A 145 26.76 -8.35 25.24
N VAL A 146 25.79 -8.11 24.35
CA VAL A 146 25.51 -6.74 23.89
C VAL A 146 24.48 -6.00 24.75
N PHE A 147 23.53 -6.70 25.38
CA PHE A 147 22.48 -6.08 26.19
C PHE A 147 22.66 -6.24 27.69
N GLY A 148 23.34 -7.29 28.16
CA GLY A 148 23.39 -7.62 29.60
C GLY A 148 24.05 -6.56 30.48
N GLU A 149 25.04 -5.85 29.94
CA GLU A 149 25.74 -4.74 30.61
C GLU A 149 25.48 -3.39 29.94
N HIS A 150 24.48 -3.32 29.05
CA HIS A 150 24.23 -2.09 28.30
C HIS A 150 23.69 -1.00 29.24
N PRO A 151 24.27 0.22 29.27
CA PRO A 151 23.95 1.25 30.28
C PRO A 151 22.52 1.78 30.22
N ARG A 152 21.80 1.49 29.13
CA ARG A 152 20.37 1.83 28.95
C ARG A 152 19.42 0.68 29.27
N VAL A 153 19.91 -0.52 29.55
CA VAL A 153 19.06 -1.71 29.75
C VAL A 153 18.96 -1.99 31.24
N THR A 154 17.74 -1.97 31.77
CA THR A 154 17.45 -2.25 33.19
C THR A 154 17.06 -3.70 33.42
N LYS A 155 16.36 -4.31 32.46
CA LYS A 155 16.00 -5.73 32.44
C LYS A 155 16.26 -6.30 31.06
N LEU A 156 16.76 -7.54 31.01
CA LEU A 156 16.88 -8.32 29.79
C LEU A 156 16.20 -9.67 29.99
N GLU A 157 15.18 -9.94 29.19
CA GLU A 157 14.49 -11.22 29.15
C GLU A 157 14.60 -11.82 27.75
N THR A 158 15.01 -13.07 27.67
CA THR A 158 15.26 -13.76 26.40
C THR A 158 14.43 -15.04 26.27
N ARG A 159 13.94 -15.34 25.07
CA ARG A 159 13.28 -16.61 24.72
C ARG A 159 13.77 -17.11 23.37
N ILE A 160 13.99 -18.42 23.27
CA ILE A 160 14.25 -19.08 21.99
C ILE A 160 12.91 -19.56 21.44
N VAL A 161 12.61 -19.21 20.20
CA VAL A 161 11.27 -19.36 19.63
C VAL A 161 11.30 -20.13 18.30
N PRO A 162 10.23 -20.87 17.96
CA PRO A 162 10.13 -21.51 16.65
C PRO A 162 9.96 -20.47 15.53
N ASN A 163 10.27 -20.86 14.29
CA ASN A 163 9.99 -20.05 13.10
C ASN A 163 8.50 -20.12 12.72
N ARG A 164 7.63 -19.52 13.54
CA ARG A 164 6.17 -19.54 13.37
C ARG A 164 5.55 -18.21 13.81
N GLY A 165 4.62 -17.68 13.01
CA GLY A 165 3.99 -16.38 13.29
C GLY A 165 4.81 -15.14 12.90
N ARG A 166 5.90 -15.32 12.14
CA ARG A 166 6.82 -14.25 11.69
C ARG A 166 7.24 -13.34 12.84
N ASN A 167 7.09 -12.02 12.71
CA ASN A 167 7.50 -11.05 13.73
C ASN A 167 6.48 -10.90 14.88
N PHE A 168 5.20 -11.21 14.65
CA PHE A 168 4.14 -11.02 15.65
C PHE A 168 4.00 -12.21 16.59
N GLY A 169 3.97 -13.44 16.05
CA GLY A 169 3.73 -14.65 16.84
C GLY A 169 4.64 -14.77 18.07
N PRO A 170 5.98 -14.70 17.91
CA PRO A 170 6.91 -14.75 19.03
C PRO A 170 6.65 -13.70 20.12
N VAL A 171 6.30 -12.48 19.72
CA VAL A 171 6.05 -11.39 20.68
C VAL A 171 4.73 -11.59 21.42
N LEU A 172 3.67 -11.95 20.68
CA LEU A 172 2.34 -12.15 21.24
C LEU A 172 2.30 -13.37 22.18
N VAL A 173 2.95 -14.47 21.82
CA VAL A 173 3.00 -15.70 22.63
C VAL A 173 3.87 -15.51 23.88
N GLU A 174 5.09 -14.99 23.72
CA GLU A 174 6.05 -14.98 24.84
C GLU A 174 5.83 -13.79 25.78
N TYR A 175 5.43 -12.63 25.25
CA TYR A 175 5.53 -11.36 25.96
C TYR A 175 4.26 -10.51 25.96
N GLY A 176 3.18 -10.91 25.26
CA GLY A 176 1.94 -10.12 25.20
C GLY A 176 1.41 -9.71 26.58
N GLN A 177 1.36 -10.65 27.53
CA GLN A 177 0.93 -10.37 28.91
C GLN A 177 1.91 -9.46 29.67
N ALA A 178 3.22 -9.68 29.54
CA ALA A 178 4.22 -8.87 30.23
C ALA A 178 4.25 -7.42 29.75
N LEU A 179 3.96 -7.19 28.46
CA LEU A 179 3.94 -5.85 27.86
C LEU A 179 2.80 -4.97 28.41
N GLN A 180 1.74 -5.55 29.00
CA GLN A 180 0.65 -4.79 29.61
C GLN A 180 1.05 -4.01 30.88
N GLU A 181 2.22 -4.31 31.48
CA GLU A 181 2.69 -3.61 32.69
C GLU A 181 3.45 -2.30 32.39
N TYR A 182 3.62 -1.96 31.11
CA TYR A 182 4.40 -0.83 30.63
C TYR A 182 3.52 0.32 30.18
N ASP A 183 4.01 1.55 30.31
CA ASP A 183 3.32 2.71 29.76
C ASP A 183 3.41 2.74 28.23
N LEU A 184 4.56 2.28 27.69
CA LEU A 184 4.81 2.14 26.26
C LEU A 184 5.69 0.92 25.97
N PHE A 185 5.44 0.29 24.83
CA PHE A 185 6.38 -0.65 24.23
C PHE A 185 6.72 -0.30 22.79
N CYS A 186 7.90 -0.70 22.34
CA CYS A 186 8.31 -0.65 20.95
C CYS A 186 8.57 -2.05 20.41
N HIS A 187 7.91 -2.41 19.32
CA HIS A 187 8.15 -3.66 18.61
C HIS A 187 9.04 -3.44 17.40
N LEU A 188 10.17 -4.15 17.32
CA LEU A 188 11.03 -4.20 16.14
C LEU A 188 11.44 -5.63 15.83
N HIS A 189 11.83 -5.88 14.58
CA HIS A 189 12.37 -7.17 14.18
C HIS A 189 13.49 -7.05 13.16
N SER A 190 14.22 -8.15 12.97
CA SER A 190 15.44 -8.20 12.14
C SER A 190 15.22 -8.53 10.67
N LYS A 191 14.01 -8.35 10.11
CA LYS A 191 13.70 -8.80 8.74
C LYS A 191 14.57 -8.06 7.71
N LYS A 192 15.18 -8.83 6.81
CA LYS A 192 15.91 -8.32 5.65
C LYS A 192 15.01 -8.39 4.40
N SER A 193 14.97 -7.32 3.60
CA SER A 193 14.23 -7.34 2.34
C SER A 193 15.11 -7.96 1.24
N LEU A 194 14.70 -9.13 0.72
CA LEU A 194 15.46 -9.88 -0.30
C LEU A 194 14.87 -9.78 -1.72
N TYR A 195 13.83 -8.95 -1.92
CA TYR A 195 13.03 -8.86 -3.16
C TYR A 195 13.81 -8.69 -4.48
N SER A 196 15.04 -8.18 -4.43
CA SER A 196 15.86 -7.90 -5.64
C SER A 196 17.03 -8.85 -5.86
N GLY A 197 17.12 -9.96 -5.12
CA GLY A 197 18.28 -10.86 -5.13
C GLY A 197 19.54 -10.29 -4.44
N LYS A 198 19.46 -9.06 -3.92
CA LYS A 198 20.42 -8.43 -3.00
C LYS A 198 19.70 -7.95 -1.75
N GLU A 199 20.38 -8.02 -0.60
CA GLU A 199 19.87 -7.49 0.67
C GLU A 199 19.64 -5.98 0.55
N GLN A 200 18.37 -5.55 0.62
CA GLN A 200 18.02 -4.15 0.78
C GLN A 200 17.77 -3.86 2.25
N THR A 201 18.72 -3.16 2.88
CA THR A 201 18.65 -2.77 4.29
C THR A 201 18.01 -1.40 4.50
N GLN A 202 17.78 -0.61 3.44
CA GLN A 202 17.35 0.78 3.55
C GLN A 202 16.01 0.94 4.30
N TRP A 203 15.03 0.08 4.04
CA TRP A 203 13.75 0.13 4.78
C TRP A 203 13.92 -0.21 6.26
N ALA A 204 14.72 -1.24 6.58
CA ALA A 204 15.03 -1.58 7.97
C ALA A 204 15.79 -0.45 8.68
N GLU A 205 16.79 0.17 8.04
CA GLU A 205 17.52 1.31 8.61
C GLU A 205 16.62 2.53 8.77
N TYR A 206 15.70 2.78 7.84
CA TYR A 206 14.69 3.83 7.96
C TYR A 206 13.80 3.65 9.21
N LEU A 207 13.29 2.43 9.43
CA LEU A 207 12.47 2.13 10.60
C LEU A 207 13.29 2.21 11.90
N ILE A 208 14.48 1.61 11.94
CA ILE A 208 15.38 1.69 13.10
C ILE A 208 15.74 3.15 13.42
N GLU A 209 15.94 3.98 12.39
CA GLU A 209 16.26 5.40 12.59
C GLU A 209 15.16 6.11 13.38
N TYR A 210 13.91 5.99 12.93
CA TYR A 210 12.80 6.79 13.45
C TYR A 210 12.00 6.12 14.57
N LEU A 211 12.26 4.83 14.85
CA LEU A 211 11.69 4.10 15.98
C LEU A 211 12.69 3.91 17.12
N LEU A 212 14.00 4.02 16.90
CA LEU A 212 14.97 3.68 17.94
C LEU A 212 16.21 4.59 18.03
N ARG A 213 16.82 4.96 16.89
CA ARG A 213 18.16 5.56 16.85
C ARG A 213 18.18 7.09 16.94
N ASP A 214 17.24 7.79 16.29
CA ASP A 214 17.23 9.25 16.25
C ASP A 214 16.73 9.83 17.58
N THR A 215 17.67 10.27 18.42
CA THR A 215 17.37 10.73 19.77
C THR A 215 16.47 11.97 19.82
N SER A 216 16.47 12.81 18.80
CA SER A 216 15.56 13.96 18.71
C SER A 216 14.13 13.49 18.49
N VAL A 217 13.94 12.54 17.57
CA VAL A 217 12.65 11.92 17.29
C VAL A 217 12.14 11.16 18.50
N ILE A 218 12.95 10.29 19.11
CA ILE A 218 12.54 9.51 20.28
C ILE A 218 12.22 10.40 21.49
N THR A 219 13.02 11.44 21.75
CA THR A 219 12.72 12.39 22.84
C THR A 219 11.36 13.06 22.63
N ARG A 220 11.08 13.50 21.40
CA ARG A 220 9.81 14.14 21.05
C ARG A 220 8.64 13.16 21.10
N LEU A 221 8.84 11.92 20.68
CA LEU A 221 7.87 10.84 20.82
C LEU A 221 7.48 10.63 22.29
N LEU A 222 8.45 10.37 23.16
CA LEU A 222 8.17 10.13 24.59
C LEU A 222 7.47 11.34 25.23
N ASN A 223 7.88 12.56 24.87
CA ASN A 223 7.20 13.78 25.28
C ASN A 223 5.77 13.90 24.74
N ALA A 224 5.49 13.40 23.54
CA ALA A 224 4.14 13.42 22.97
C ALA A 224 3.22 12.49 23.77
N PHE A 225 3.63 11.23 23.98
CA PHE A 225 2.85 10.26 24.74
C PHE A 225 2.69 10.67 26.22
N ALA A 226 3.73 11.21 26.86
CA ALA A 226 3.62 11.68 28.24
C ALA A 226 2.70 12.90 28.41
N ALA A 227 2.42 13.65 27.33
CA ALA A 227 1.60 14.86 27.38
C ALA A 227 0.17 14.64 26.86
N ASP A 228 -0.07 13.58 26.10
CA ASP A 228 -1.37 13.30 25.46
C ASP A 228 -1.70 11.80 25.55
N ASP A 229 -2.65 11.50 26.45
CA ASP A 229 -3.15 10.13 26.67
C ASP A 229 -4.06 9.64 25.53
N SER A 230 -4.47 10.50 24.62
CA SER A 230 -5.20 10.08 23.42
C SER A 230 -4.30 9.41 22.38
N LEU A 231 -2.97 9.51 22.47
CA LEU A 231 -2.07 8.87 21.51
C LEU A 231 -1.87 7.40 21.86
N GLY A 232 -2.16 6.50 20.91
CA GLY A 232 -2.11 5.05 21.12
C GLY A 232 -0.96 4.35 20.43
N VAL A 233 -0.66 4.73 19.19
CA VAL A 233 0.35 4.07 18.34
C VAL A 233 1.20 5.09 17.61
N TYR A 234 2.49 4.80 17.43
CA TYR A 234 3.39 5.62 16.64
C TYR A 234 4.25 4.81 15.66
N TYR A 235 4.44 5.39 14.48
CA TYR A 235 5.40 4.94 13.47
C TYR A 235 5.70 6.07 12.48
N PRO A 236 6.86 6.08 11.80
CA PRO A 236 7.11 7.05 10.74
C PRO A 236 6.18 6.80 9.55
N THR A 237 5.95 7.82 8.70
CA THR A 237 5.24 7.62 7.43
C THR A 237 5.88 6.50 6.61
N THR A 238 5.11 5.84 5.75
CA THR A 238 5.57 4.71 4.92
C THR A 238 6.89 5.02 4.22
N PHE A 239 7.79 4.03 4.19
CA PHE A 239 9.09 4.15 3.56
C PHE A 239 8.96 4.67 2.13
N TRP A 240 9.60 5.81 1.87
CA TRP A 240 9.38 6.63 0.68
C TRP A 240 9.60 5.89 -0.65
N MET A 241 10.46 4.86 -0.71
CA MET A 241 10.65 4.06 -1.92
C MET A 241 9.55 3.00 -2.16
N MET A 242 8.65 2.78 -1.21
CA MET A 242 7.52 1.88 -1.41
C MET A 242 6.51 2.48 -2.39
N PRO A 243 5.86 1.64 -3.22
CA PRO A 243 4.74 2.08 -4.01
C PRO A 243 3.62 2.62 -3.12
N SER A 244 2.94 3.67 -3.57
CA SER A 244 1.92 4.36 -2.77
C SER A 244 0.73 3.49 -2.38
N TRP A 245 0.37 2.55 -3.25
CA TRP A 245 -0.69 1.58 -3.02
C TRP A 245 -0.39 0.60 -1.88
N VAL A 246 0.82 0.59 -1.30
CA VAL A 246 1.12 -0.22 -0.10
C VAL A 246 0.21 0.15 1.08
N ASN A 247 -0.24 1.41 1.17
CA ASN A 247 -1.20 1.88 2.19
C ASN A 247 -2.65 1.48 1.87
N HIS A 248 -2.85 0.31 1.28
CA HIS A 248 -4.15 -0.26 0.94
C HIS A 248 -4.30 -1.64 1.60
N GLN A 249 -5.51 -2.17 1.71
CA GLN A 249 -5.76 -3.54 2.19
C GLN A 249 -5.15 -4.63 1.28
N THR A 250 -4.84 -4.25 0.04
CA THR A 250 -4.27 -5.10 -1.02
C THR A 250 -5.04 -6.42 -1.16
N MET A 251 -4.36 -7.52 -1.47
CA MET A 251 -4.96 -8.85 -1.48
C MET A 251 -5.38 -9.37 -0.09
N ASN A 252 -5.07 -8.66 1.02
CA ASN A 252 -5.38 -9.11 2.37
C ASN A 252 -6.84 -8.89 2.79
N LYS A 253 -7.70 -8.30 1.95
CA LYS A 253 -9.12 -8.00 2.28
C LYS A 253 -9.88 -9.15 2.96
N GLY A 254 -9.61 -10.39 2.55
CA GLY A 254 -10.20 -11.58 3.17
C GLY A 254 -9.84 -11.69 4.66
N PHE A 255 -8.54 -11.75 4.96
CA PHE A 255 -8.03 -11.81 6.33
C PHE A 255 -8.29 -10.52 7.13
N MET A 256 -8.38 -9.35 6.48
CA MET A 256 -8.78 -8.10 7.14
C MET A 256 -10.19 -8.22 7.74
N ARG A 257 -11.15 -8.79 6.99
CA ARG A 257 -12.51 -9.02 7.50
C ARG A 257 -12.53 -9.99 8.66
N GLU A 258 -11.76 -11.08 8.60
CA GLU A 258 -11.65 -12.03 9.72
C GLU A 258 -11.15 -11.34 11.00
N TRP A 259 -10.17 -10.44 10.89
CA TRP A 259 -9.70 -9.65 12.03
C TRP A 259 -10.72 -8.63 12.52
N GLN A 260 -11.43 -7.94 11.62
CA GLN A 260 -12.50 -7.02 11.99
C GLN A 260 -13.59 -7.73 12.78
N GLU A 261 -14.03 -8.90 12.32
CA GLU A 261 -15.01 -9.73 13.02
C GLU A 261 -14.48 -10.19 14.38
N LYS A 262 -13.23 -10.68 14.43
CA LYS A 262 -12.61 -11.16 15.68
C LYS A 262 -12.43 -10.05 16.71
N LEU A 263 -12.11 -8.84 16.29
CA LEU A 263 -11.79 -7.70 17.16
C LEU A 263 -12.96 -6.74 17.38
N GLY A 264 -14.09 -6.93 16.66
CA GLY A 264 -15.24 -6.04 16.73
C GLY A 264 -14.98 -4.66 16.11
N ILE A 265 -14.01 -4.55 15.20
CA ILE A 265 -13.68 -3.27 14.55
C ILE A 265 -14.72 -2.99 13.47
N ASP A 266 -15.16 -1.73 13.42
CA ASP A 266 -16.03 -1.23 12.36
C ASP A 266 -15.39 -1.35 10.97
N HIS A 267 -16.08 -0.85 9.94
CA HIS A 267 -15.55 -0.87 8.57
C HIS A 267 -14.18 -0.18 8.48
N ILE A 268 -13.15 -0.93 8.08
CA ILE A 268 -11.83 -0.40 7.75
C ILE A 268 -11.83 0.06 6.28
N PRO A 269 -11.43 1.32 5.99
CA PRO A 269 -11.29 1.80 4.63
C PRO A 269 -10.27 1.01 3.80
N GLU A 270 -10.40 1.09 2.48
CA GLU A 270 -9.50 0.44 1.55
C GLU A 270 -8.07 0.98 1.65
N PHE A 271 -7.91 2.30 1.58
CA PHE A 271 -6.66 2.99 1.92
C PHE A 271 -6.62 3.34 3.40
N LEU A 272 -5.54 2.96 4.08
CA LEU A 272 -5.39 3.09 5.53
C LEU A 272 -3.94 3.36 5.93
N SER A 273 -3.75 4.11 7.02
CA SER A 273 -2.46 4.22 7.69
C SER A 273 -2.27 3.04 8.64
N TYR A 274 -1.13 2.38 8.51
CA TYR A 274 -0.70 1.29 9.38
C TYR A 274 0.83 1.26 9.45
N PRO A 275 1.44 0.60 10.45
CA PRO A 275 2.90 0.53 10.60
C PRO A 275 3.52 -0.41 9.55
N ALA A 276 3.59 0.05 8.30
CA ALA A 276 4.13 -0.71 7.19
C ALA A 276 5.58 -1.15 7.48
N GLY A 277 5.77 -2.46 7.55
CA GLY A 277 6.98 -3.13 8.01
C GLY A 277 6.85 -3.79 9.38
N GLY A 278 5.70 -3.71 10.05
CA GLY A 278 5.42 -4.38 11.32
C GLY A 278 6.26 -3.91 12.50
N MET A 279 6.75 -2.66 12.49
CA MET A 279 7.53 -2.08 13.58
C MET A 279 6.92 -0.75 14.03
N PHE A 280 6.70 -0.58 15.33
CA PHE A 280 5.95 0.55 15.88
C PHE A 280 6.18 0.72 17.39
N TRP A 281 5.76 1.87 17.91
CA TRP A 281 5.54 2.12 19.34
C TRP A 281 4.05 2.05 19.64
N SER A 282 3.67 1.54 20.81
CA SER A 282 2.28 1.58 21.25
C SER A 282 2.14 1.63 22.76
N ARG A 283 1.03 2.21 23.22
CA ARG A 283 0.44 1.88 24.51
C ARG A 283 -0.12 0.46 24.47
N PRO A 284 -0.01 -0.36 25.53
CA PRO A 284 -0.64 -1.66 25.57
C PRO A 284 -2.16 -1.61 25.37
N GLU A 285 -2.83 -0.61 25.93
CA GLU A 285 -4.29 -0.44 25.87
C GLU A 285 -4.79 -0.24 24.44
N ALA A 286 -3.99 0.41 23.58
CA ALA A 286 -4.34 0.61 22.18
C ALA A 286 -4.34 -0.71 21.37
N MET A 287 -3.67 -1.75 21.87
CA MET A 287 -3.58 -3.07 21.24
C MET A 287 -4.44 -4.12 21.95
N LYS A 288 -5.40 -3.69 22.79
CA LYS A 288 -6.34 -4.59 23.46
C LYS A 288 -7.11 -5.43 22.44
N GLY A 289 -7.36 -6.69 22.78
CA GLY A 289 -7.89 -7.70 21.88
C GLY A 289 -6.82 -8.40 21.03
N VAL A 290 -5.60 -7.88 20.95
CA VAL A 290 -4.46 -8.58 20.32
C VAL A 290 -3.40 -8.91 21.35
N LEU A 291 -3.00 -7.92 22.16
CA LEU A 291 -1.87 -8.05 23.09
C LEU A 291 -2.23 -8.85 24.36
N ASP A 292 -3.48 -8.76 24.81
CA ASP A 292 -3.99 -9.36 26.05
C ASP A 292 -4.63 -10.75 25.86
N GLN A 293 -4.65 -11.28 24.63
CA GLN A 293 -5.05 -12.67 24.39
C GLN A 293 -3.95 -13.65 24.83
N THR A 294 -4.37 -14.87 25.17
CA THR A 294 -3.45 -15.99 25.42
C THR A 294 -3.23 -16.72 24.10
N TRP A 295 -2.16 -16.35 23.39
CA TRP A 295 -1.76 -16.98 22.14
C TRP A 295 -0.91 -18.23 22.36
N THR A 296 -1.05 -19.20 21.47
CA THR A 296 -0.06 -20.26 21.28
C THR A 296 0.51 -20.20 19.87
N TYR A 297 1.61 -20.91 19.60
CA TYR A 297 2.18 -20.93 18.26
C TYR A 297 1.24 -21.58 17.24
N GLU A 298 0.37 -22.49 17.67
CA GLU A 298 -0.63 -23.18 16.85
C GLU A 298 -1.69 -22.23 16.27
N ASP A 299 -1.93 -21.08 16.91
CA ASP A 299 -2.84 -20.04 16.41
C ASP A 299 -2.30 -19.32 15.15
N PHE A 300 -1.01 -19.50 14.85
CA PHE A 300 -0.36 -18.93 13.68
C PHE A 300 -0.08 -20.01 12.63
N PRO A 301 -0.15 -19.69 11.34
CA PRO A 301 0.10 -20.65 10.27
C PRO A 301 1.58 -21.03 10.18
N GLU A 302 1.84 -22.23 9.67
CA GLU A 302 3.20 -22.74 9.46
C GLU A 302 3.86 -22.07 8.25
N GLU A 303 5.20 -21.99 8.30
CA GLU A 303 6.00 -21.54 7.16
C GLU A 303 6.18 -22.69 6.13
N PRO A 304 6.33 -22.39 4.83
CA PRO A 304 6.50 -21.07 4.24
C PRO A 304 5.18 -20.34 3.97
N LEU A 305 5.11 -19.09 4.41
CA LEU A 305 4.02 -18.18 4.11
C LEU A 305 4.31 -17.35 2.84
N PRO A 306 3.26 -16.93 2.09
CA PRO A 306 3.43 -16.05 0.95
C PRO A 306 3.98 -14.68 1.35
N ASN A 307 4.54 -13.96 0.38
CA ASN A 307 5.15 -12.64 0.61
C ASN A 307 4.16 -11.57 1.11
N ASP A 308 2.90 -11.65 0.68
CA ASP A 308 1.72 -10.93 1.18
C ASP A 308 0.53 -11.92 1.19
N ASN A 309 -0.68 -11.52 1.62
CA ASN A 309 -1.86 -12.39 1.71
C ASN A 309 -1.80 -13.44 2.83
N SER A 310 -1.64 -13.00 4.07
CA SER A 310 -1.78 -13.89 5.23
C SER A 310 -2.40 -13.17 6.41
N MET A 311 -2.90 -13.93 7.39
CA MET A 311 -3.45 -13.34 8.62
C MET A 311 -2.46 -12.40 9.34
N LEU A 312 -1.15 -12.62 9.19
CA LEU A 312 -0.12 -11.79 9.83
C LEU A 312 0.05 -10.44 9.12
N HIS A 313 -0.10 -10.39 7.80
CA HIS A 313 -0.08 -9.14 7.04
C HIS A 313 -1.36 -8.34 7.21
N ALA A 314 -2.49 -9.02 7.40
CA ALA A 314 -3.73 -8.38 7.79
C ALA A 314 -3.62 -7.85 9.23
N LEU A 315 -3.08 -8.62 10.18
CA LEU A 315 -2.84 -8.16 11.54
C LEU A 315 -2.03 -6.87 11.58
N GLU A 316 -0.93 -6.81 10.81
CA GLU A 316 -0.10 -5.61 10.65
C GLU A 316 -0.91 -4.37 10.24
N ARG A 317 -1.83 -4.54 9.29
CA ARG A 317 -2.69 -3.47 8.75
C ARG A 317 -3.79 -3.04 9.71
N VAL A 318 -4.26 -3.95 10.56
CA VAL A 318 -5.33 -3.71 11.51
C VAL A 318 -4.86 -2.95 12.75
N LEU A 319 -3.56 -2.92 13.08
CA LEU A 319 -3.05 -2.28 14.31
C LEU A 319 -3.43 -0.80 14.43
N GLY A 320 -3.38 -0.04 13.32
CA GLY A 320 -3.77 1.36 13.29
C GLY A 320 -5.27 1.55 13.56
N PRO A 321 -6.15 0.96 12.73
CA PRO A 321 -7.60 0.94 12.97
C PRO A 321 -8.02 0.39 14.33
N LEU A 322 -7.30 -0.60 14.88
CA LEU A 322 -7.57 -1.14 16.22
C LEU A 322 -7.32 -0.09 17.31
N ALA A 323 -6.24 0.69 17.20
CA ALA A 323 -5.98 1.79 18.12
C ALA A 323 -7.11 2.83 18.05
N GLU A 324 -7.56 3.18 16.85
CA GLU A 324 -8.68 4.12 16.63
C GLU A 324 -10.01 3.60 17.19
N HIS A 325 -10.28 2.30 17.00
CA HIS A 325 -11.47 1.64 17.56
C HIS A 325 -11.51 1.73 19.09
N HIS A 326 -10.34 1.63 19.76
CA HIS A 326 -10.23 1.80 21.21
C HIS A 326 -10.18 3.27 21.66
N GLY A 327 -10.43 4.22 20.75
CA GLY A 327 -10.50 5.65 21.05
C GLY A 327 -9.16 6.38 21.07
N PHE A 328 -8.08 5.73 20.61
CA PHE A 328 -6.77 6.37 20.49
C PHE A 328 -6.56 6.99 19.11
N ARG A 329 -5.62 7.92 19.03
CA ARG A 329 -5.12 8.53 17.80
C ARG A 329 -3.78 7.92 17.42
N GLN A 330 -3.53 7.84 16.13
CA GLN A 330 -2.24 7.44 15.57
C GLN A 330 -1.32 8.66 15.47
N LEU A 331 -0.05 8.50 15.82
CA LEU A 331 0.98 9.53 15.71
C LEU A 331 2.01 9.15 14.65
N PHE A 332 2.27 10.05 13.72
CA PHE A 332 3.23 9.86 12.64
C PHE A 332 4.43 10.81 12.77
N PHE A 333 5.60 10.36 12.32
CA PHE A 333 6.72 11.25 12.00
C PHE A 333 6.87 11.34 10.48
N TYR A 334 6.93 12.56 9.93
CA TYR A 334 7.16 12.81 8.51
C TYR A 334 8.60 13.28 8.27
N PRO A 335 9.51 12.39 7.83
CA PRO A 335 10.92 12.70 7.73
C PRO A 335 11.30 13.85 6.81
N PRO A 336 10.65 14.10 5.65
CA PRO A 336 11.01 15.22 4.79
C PRO A 336 10.98 16.59 5.48
N THR A 337 10.04 16.81 6.40
CA THR A 337 9.91 18.09 7.13
C THR A 337 10.31 18.02 8.61
N GLY A 338 10.57 16.82 9.16
CA GLY A 338 10.92 16.63 10.56
C GLY A 338 9.77 16.87 11.54
N GLN A 339 8.53 16.78 11.06
CA GLN A 339 7.32 17.09 11.84
C GLN A 339 6.64 15.82 12.37
N PHE A 340 6.02 15.96 13.54
CA PHE A 340 5.07 14.98 14.05
C PHE A 340 3.66 15.43 13.66
N THR A 341 2.76 14.47 13.46
CA THR A 341 1.41 14.74 12.98
C THR A 341 0.49 13.57 13.31
N THR A 342 -0.80 13.84 13.43
CA THR A 342 -1.89 12.85 13.50
C THR A 342 -2.66 12.78 12.18
N ASP A 343 -2.25 13.56 11.18
CA ASP A 343 -2.85 13.55 9.84
C ASP A 343 -2.35 12.33 9.06
N ASN A 344 -3.27 11.46 8.66
CA ASN A 344 -2.97 10.27 7.87
C ASN A 344 -2.98 10.53 6.36
N GLY A 345 -3.21 11.76 5.90
CA GLY A 345 -3.29 12.13 4.48
C GLY A 345 -2.03 11.85 3.65
N TYR A 346 -0.92 11.44 4.27
CA TYR A 346 0.26 10.96 3.56
C TYR A 346 -0.03 9.70 2.73
N ILE A 347 -1.02 8.89 3.11
CA ILE A 347 -1.35 7.62 2.44
C ILE A 347 -1.80 7.83 0.99
N THR A 348 -2.35 9.00 0.68
CA THR A 348 -2.80 9.39 -0.67
C THR A 348 -2.00 10.55 -1.25
N ALA A 349 -0.98 11.05 -0.56
CA ALA A 349 -0.23 12.24 -0.96
C ALA A 349 0.41 12.13 -2.36
N SER A 350 0.85 10.94 -2.77
CA SER A 350 1.43 10.74 -4.12
C SER A 350 0.41 10.83 -5.25
N TYR A 351 -0.89 10.72 -4.94
CA TYR A 351 -1.96 10.87 -5.91
C TYR A 351 -2.41 12.32 -6.03
N HIS A 352 -1.79 13.26 -5.32
CA HIS A 352 -2.01 14.68 -5.54
C HIS A 352 -1.16 15.20 -6.70
N GLY A 353 -1.74 16.10 -7.48
CA GLY A 353 -1.05 16.77 -8.58
C GLY A 353 -1.72 16.46 -9.91
N ARG A 354 -0.90 16.44 -10.96
CA ARG A 354 -1.38 16.34 -12.34
C ARG A 354 -0.64 15.32 -13.15
N LEU A 355 -1.32 14.75 -14.14
CA LEU A 355 -0.77 13.73 -15.03
C LEU A 355 0.48 14.22 -15.78
N GLU A 356 0.56 15.51 -16.12
CA GLU A 356 1.69 16.07 -16.86
C GLU A 356 3.03 15.95 -16.13
N HIS A 357 3.00 15.93 -14.78
CA HIS A 357 4.20 15.73 -13.99
C HIS A 357 4.80 14.32 -14.15
N HIS A 358 4.00 13.37 -14.64
CA HIS A 358 4.39 11.97 -14.81
C HIS A 358 4.72 11.60 -16.26
N ILE A 359 4.30 12.40 -17.25
CA ILE A 359 4.47 12.12 -18.69
C ILE A 359 5.90 11.73 -19.05
N ALA A 360 6.90 12.49 -18.58
CA ALA A 360 8.31 12.21 -18.91
C ALA A 360 8.78 10.85 -18.38
N SER A 361 8.27 10.41 -17.21
CA SER A 361 8.57 9.08 -16.66
C SER A 361 7.86 7.98 -17.42
N ILE A 362 6.62 8.22 -17.85
CA ILE A 362 5.83 7.27 -18.65
C ILE A 362 6.50 7.05 -20.01
N GLN A 363 6.84 8.13 -20.72
CA GLN A 363 7.51 8.13 -22.03
C GLN A 363 8.90 7.48 -22.02
N ALA A 364 9.51 7.27 -20.85
CA ALA A 364 10.78 6.57 -20.76
C ALA A 364 10.66 5.05 -21.04
N HIS A 365 9.45 4.52 -21.19
CA HIS A 365 9.17 3.10 -21.44
C HIS A 365 8.91 2.85 -22.93
N ALA A 366 9.34 1.69 -23.43
CA ALA A 366 9.14 1.33 -24.83
C ALA A 366 7.72 0.81 -25.10
N CYS A 367 7.21 -0.02 -24.18
CA CYS A 367 5.85 -0.55 -24.21
C CYS A 367 5.06 -0.02 -23.01
N ILE A 368 3.85 0.48 -23.26
CA ILE A 368 2.92 0.90 -22.22
C ILE A 368 1.63 0.11 -22.38
N SER A 369 1.21 -0.57 -21.32
CA SER A 369 -0.06 -1.28 -21.26
C SER A 369 -1.06 -0.58 -20.36
N PHE A 370 -2.33 -0.54 -20.76
CA PHE A 370 -3.40 0.11 -20.01
C PHE A 370 -4.47 -0.91 -19.59
N ASP A 371 -5.05 -0.73 -18.41
CA ASP A 371 -6.34 -1.31 -18.10
C ASP A 371 -7.48 -0.60 -18.86
N VAL A 372 -8.66 -1.22 -18.93
CA VAL A 372 -9.84 -0.68 -19.60
C VAL A 372 -10.71 0.12 -18.63
N PHE A 373 -11.34 -0.53 -17.65
CA PHE A 373 -12.43 0.06 -16.87
C PHE A 373 -11.89 0.92 -15.74
N ASP A 374 -12.46 2.11 -15.57
CA ASP A 374 -11.99 3.15 -14.65
C ASP A 374 -10.55 3.64 -14.91
N THR A 375 -9.92 3.16 -16.00
CA THR A 375 -8.62 3.56 -16.52
C THR A 375 -8.68 4.28 -17.86
N LEU A 376 -9.10 3.63 -18.95
CA LEU A 376 -9.31 4.28 -20.26
C LEU A 376 -10.77 4.68 -20.46
N VAL A 377 -11.69 3.89 -19.93
CA VAL A 377 -13.13 4.11 -20.02
C VAL A 377 -13.72 4.19 -18.63
N ARG A 378 -14.82 4.92 -18.48
CA ARG A 378 -15.62 4.97 -17.26
C ARG A 378 -17.07 4.72 -17.61
N ARG A 379 -17.86 4.27 -16.64
CA ARG A 379 -19.33 4.18 -16.79
C ARG A 379 -19.96 5.45 -16.24
N GLU A 380 -20.97 5.98 -16.93
CA GLU A 380 -21.74 7.17 -16.48
C GLU A 380 -22.15 7.09 -14.99
N TYR A 381 -22.44 5.88 -14.51
CA TYR A 381 -22.64 5.58 -13.10
C TYR A 381 -21.55 4.60 -12.63
N THR A 382 -20.76 4.96 -11.62
CA THR A 382 -19.68 4.12 -11.04
C THR A 382 -20.23 2.90 -10.27
N VAL A 383 -20.95 2.02 -10.96
CA VAL A 383 -21.39 0.71 -10.48
C VAL A 383 -21.30 -0.28 -11.66
N PRO A 384 -20.33 -1.22 -11.64
CA PRO A 384 -20.14 -2.18 -12.74
C PRO A 384 -21.37 -3.03 -13.05
N ASP A 385 -22.18 -3.34 -12.03
CA ASP A 385 -23.37 -4.18 -12.15
C ASP A 385 -24.62 -3.41 -12.61
N TYR A 386 -24.54 -2.11 -12.91
CA TYR A 386 -25.75 -1.33 -13.24
C TYR A 386 -26.40 -1.75 -14.56
N ALA A 387 -25.61 -2.18 -15.55
CA ALA A 387 -26.15 -2.77 -16.80
C ALA A 387 -26.97 -4.04 -16.52
N LYS A 388 -26.46 -4.91 -15.63
CA LYS A 388 -27.17 -6.11 -15.17
C LYS A 388 -28.47 -5.75 -14.44
N LEU A 389 -28.44 -4.70 -13.61
CA LEU A 389 -29.62 -4.23 -12.88
C LEU A 389 -30.71 -3.70 -13.84
N LYS A 390 -30.32 -2.91 -14.85
CA LYS A 390 -31.24 -2.42 -15.89
C LYS A 390 -31.90 -3.57 -16.65
N LEU A 391 -31.12 -4.55 -17.10
CA LEU A 391 -31.67 -5.74 -17.74
C LEU A 391 -32.60 -6.51 -16.79
N GLY A 392 -32.16 -6.75 -15.55
CA GLY A 392 -32.93 -7.44 -14.53
C GLY A 392 -34.29 -6.80 -14.26
N LYS A 393 -34.39 -5.47 -14.36
CA LYS A 393 -35.65 -4.74 -14.24
C LYS A 393 -36.61 -5.06 -15.38
N MET A 394 -36.12 -5.06 -16.62
CA MET A 394 -36.90 -5.42 -17.80
C MET A 394 -37.40 -6.87 -17.72
N LEU A 395 -36.53 -7.79 -17.26
CA LEU A 395 -36.88 -9.20 -17.08
C LEU A 395 -37.88 -9.42 -15.93
N ALA A 396 -37.78 -8.62 -14.86
CA ALA A 396 -38.73 -8.67 -13.75
C ALA A 396 -40.13 -8.20 -14.17
N GLU A 397 -40.21 -7.12 -14.95
CA GLU A 397 -41.47 -6.61 -15.53
C GLU A 397 -42.13 -7.64 -16.47
N GLN A 398 -41.33 -8.47 -17.13
CA GLN A 398 -41.79 -9.57 -17.99
C GLN A 398 -42.11 -10.86 -17.20
N GLY A 399 -41.85 -10.90 -15.89
CA GLY A 399 -42.12 -12.05 -15.04
C GLY A 399 -41.10 -13.18 -15.13
N HIS A 400 -39.93 -12.96 -15.77
CA HIS A 400 -38.87 -13.97 -15.86
C HIS A 400 -38.08 -14.14 -14.56
N VAL A 401 -38.00 -13.09 -13.75
CA VAL A 401 -37.29 -13.06 -12.47
C VAL A 401 -38.10 -12.28 -11.42
N PRO A 402 -37.91 -12.53 -10.12
CA PRO A 402 -38.73 -11.87 -9.09
C PRO A 402 -38.36 -10.40 -8.85
N SER A 403 -37.12 -9.99 -9.15
CA SER A 403 -36.66 -8.60 -9.07
C SER A 403 -35.35 -8.38 -9.82
N ALA A 404 -35.00 -7.12 -10.08
CA ALA A 404 -33.74 -6.75 -10.71
C ALA A 404 -32.52 -7.22 -9.90
N GLN A 405 -32.53 -7.06 -8.58
CA GLN A 405 -31.46 -7.52 -7.69
C GLN A 405 -31.35 -9.04 -7.66
N ALA A 406 -32.47 -9.76 -7.78
CA ALA A 406 -32.44 -11.22 -7.89
C ALA A 406 -31.75 -11.66 -9.19
N PHE A 407 -32.00 -10.97 -10.30
CA PHE A 407 -31.27 -11.22 -11.55
C PHE A 407 -29.78 -10.93 -11.43
N VAL A 408 -29.38 -9.79 -10.84
CA VAL A 408 -27.94 -9.47 -10.64
C VAL A 408 -27.25 -10.57 -9.84
N ARG A 409 -27.86 -11.05 -8.75
CA ARG A 409 -27.34 -12.18 -7.98
C ARG A 409 -27.22 -13.45 -8.82
N LEU A 410 -28.30 -13.83 -9.52
CA LEU A 410 -28.32 -15.01 -10.38
C LEU A 410 -27.23 -14.95 -11.46
N ARG A 411 -27.06 -13.80 -12.11
CA ARG A 411 -26.04 -13.54 -13.14
C ARG A 411 -24.64 -13.71 -12.54
N ASN A 412 -24.36 -13.10 -11.39
CA ASN A 412 -23.06 -13.20 -10.73
C ASN A 412 -22.78 -14.64 -10.23
N ASP A 413 -23.81 -15.34 -9.74
CA ASP A 413 -23.71 -16.73 -9.29
C ASP A 413 -23.46 -17.69 -10.45
N ALA A 414 -24.04 -17.46 -11.64
CA ALA A 414 -23.75 -18.22 -12.85
C ALA A 414 -22.27 -18.08 -13.25
N GLU A 415 -21.74 -16.84 -13.29
CA GLU A 415 -20.32 -16.57 -13.55
C GLU A 415 -19.41 -17.29 -12.53
N SER A 416 -19.70 -17.14 -11.24
CA SER A 416 -18.96 -17.78 -10.14
C SER A 416 -19.02 -19.31 -10.22
N THR A 417 -20.17 -19.87 -10.57
CA THR A 417 -20.36 -21.32 -10.71
C THR A 417 -19.53 -21.88 -11.85
N LEU A 418 -19.49 -21.21 -13.00
CA LEU A 418 -18.64 -21.61 -14.12
C LEU A 418 -17.15 -21.54 -13.75
N ARG A 419 -16.72 -20.48 -13.07
CA ARG A 419 -15.34 -20.38 -12.55
C ARG A 419 -15.01 -21.50 -11.56
N ARG A 420 -15.92 -21.83 -10.64
CA ARG A 420 -15.77 -22.95 -9.71
C ARG A 420 -15.68 -24.29 -10.43
N ARG A 421 -16.54 -24.55 -11.43
CA ARG A 421 -16.47 -25.77 -12.26
C ARG A 421 -15.14 -25.90 -13.00
N ALA A 422 -14.54 -24.78 -13.39
CA ALA A 422 -13.20 -24.72 -13.99
C ALA A 422 -12.05 -24.72 -12.96
N ASN A 423 -12.33 -24.90 -11.65
CA ASN A 423 -11.33 -24.77 -10.57
C ASN A 423 -10.53 -23.45 -10.64
N PHE A 424 -11.20 -22.36 -11.03
CA PHE A 424 -10.62 -21.03 -11.22
C PHE A 424 -9.45 -20.98 -12.23
N GLN A 425 -9.36 -21.97 -13.13
CA GLN A 425 -8.45 -21.95 -14.26
C GLN A 425 -9.07 -21.17 -15.41
N GLY A 426 -8.28 -20.26 -15.99
CA GLY A 426 -8.74 -19.38 -17.07
C GLY A 426 -9.77 -18.35 -16.63
N ASP A 427 -10.64 -17.96 -17.56
CA ASP A 427 -11.77 -17.09 -17.27
C ASP A 427 -12.98 -17.45 -18.12
N VAL A 428 -14.13 -16.91 -17.74
CA VAL A 428 -15.41 -17.23 -18.35
C VAL A 428 -15.82 -16.16 -19.36
N ARG A 429 -16.38 -16.64 -20.46
CA ARG A 429 -16.98 -15.81 -21.49
C ARG A 429 -18.45 -15.53 -21.17
N ILE A 430 -18.93 -14.35 -21.52
CA ILE A 430 -20.31 -13.95 -21.27
C ILE A 430 -21.33 -14.88 -21.97
N GLU A 431 -20.99 -15.44 -23.13
CA GLU A 431 -21.84 -16.42 -23.83
C GLU A 431 -22.10 -17.67 -22.96
N ALA A 432 -21.06 -18.18 -22.28
CA ALA A 432 -21.21 -19.34 -21.40
C ALA A 432 -22.03 -19.01 -20.15
N VAL A 433 -21.93 -17.78 -19.63
CA VAL A 433 -22.74 -17.30 -18.50
C VAL A 433 -24.21 -17.29 -18.89
N TYR A 434 -24.55 -16.83 -20.09
CA TYR A 434 -25.93 -16.79 -20.56
C TYR A 434 -26.48 -18.16 -20.97
N ASP A 435 -25.64 -19.08 -21.44
CA ASP A 435 -26.02 -20.49 -21.59
C ASP A 435 -26.44 -21.10 -20.23
N GLU A 436 -25.68 -20.83 -19.17
CA GLU A 436 -26.03 -21.30 -17.81
C GLU A 436 -27.33 -20.65 -17.31
N LEU A 437 -27.55 -19.35 -17.57
CA LEU A 437 -28.79 -18.67 -17.22
C LEU A 437 -30.00 -19.21 -17.99
N ALA A 438 -29.81 -19.62 -19.26
CA ALA A 438 -30.87 -20.21 -20.06
C ALA A 438 -31.43 -21.47 -19.39
N ASP A 439 -30.53 -22.35 -18.92
CA ASP A 439 -30.88 -23.58 -18.22
C ASP A 439 -31.54 -23.29 -16.85
N GLN A 440 -31.05 -22.29 -16.10
CA GLN A 440 -31.59 -21.94 -14.78
C GLN A 440 -32.96 -21.25 -14.81
N LEU A 441 -33.25 -20.49 -15.87
CA LEU A 441 -34.51 -19.76 -16.04
C LEU A 441 -35.50 -20.49 -16.96
N ASP A 442 -35.17 -21.70 -17.41
CA ASP A 442 -35.97 -22.51 -18.34
C ASP A 442 -36.39 -21.73 -19.60
N VAL A 443 -35.42 -21.02 -20.20
CA VAL A 443 -35.60 -20.29 -21.45
C VAL A 443 -34.72 -20.86 -22.56
N THR A 444 -35.11 -20.65 -23.81
CA THR A 444 -34.27 -21.09 -24.93
C THR A 444 -32.96 -20.29 -24.96
N ARG A 445 -31.86 -20.93 -25.39
CA ARG A 445 -30.55 -20.28 -25.58
C ARG A 445 -30.63 -19.05 -26.49
N SER A 446 -31.50 -19.06 -27.49
CA SER A 446 -31.72 -17.91 -28.38
C SER A 446 -32.26 -16.69 -27.62
N VAL A 447 -33.12 -16.89 -26.62
CA VAL A 447 -33.65 -15.80 -25.78
C VAL A 447 -32.57 -15.30 -24.84
N ALA A 448 -31.82 -16.20 -24.20
CA ALA A 448 -30.70 -15.81 -23.34
C ALA A 448 -29.63 -15.02 -24.12
N GLN A 449 -29.34 -15.40 -25.37
CA GLN A 449 -28.43 -14.66 -26.24
C GLN A 449 -28.91 -13.23 -26.53
N GLN A 450 -30.21 -13.02 -26.73
CA GLN A 450 -30.78 -11.68 -26.89
C GLN A 450 -30.63 -10.84 -25.61
N TRP A 451 -30.82 -11.45 -24.44
CA TRP A 451 -30.58 -10.79 -23.16
C TRP A 451 -29.11 -10.44 -22.96
N MET A 452 -28.19 -11.31 -23.39
CA MET A 452 -26.75 -11.07 -23.35
C MET A 452 -26.35 -9.85 -24.20
N GLU A 453 -26.87 -9.78 -25.43
CA GLU A 453 -26.66 -8.65 -26.33
C GLU A 453 -27.21 -7.36 -25.72
N LEU A 454 -28.39 -7.42 -25.10
CA LEU A 454 -29.00 -6.29 -24.41
C LEU A 454 -28.21 -5.83 -23.16
N GLU A 455 -27.67 -6.75 -22.34
CA GLU A 455 -26.76 -6.40 -21.22
C GLU A 455 -25.57 -5.60 -21.75
N TYR A 456 -24.96 -6.08 -22.84
CA TYR A 456 -23.82 -5.41 -23.46
C TYR A 456 -24.19 -4.04 -24.05
N GLU A 457 -25.33 -3.93 -24.73
CA GLU A 457 -25.82 -2.65 -25.28
C GLU A 457 -26.05 -1.60 -24.19
N LEU A 458 -26.66 -2.00 -23.06
CA LEU A 458 -26.88 -1.15 -21.90
C LEU A 458 -25.56 -0.69 -21.27
N ASP A 459 -24.57 -1.59 -21.16
CA ASP A 459 -23.25 -1.23 -20.64
C ASP A 459 -22.52 -0.28 -21.62
N LEU A 460 -22.52 -0.63 -22.91
CA LEU A 460 -21.92 0.18 -23.98
C LEU A 460 -22.54 1.58 -24.04
N GLU A 461 -23.85 1.73 -23.85
CA GLU A 461 -24.53 3.03 -23.79
C GLU A 461 -23.91 3.94 -22.72
N MET A 462 -23.62 3.37 -21.54
CA MET A 462 -23.08 4.10 -20.39
C MET A 462 -21.56 4.35 -20.46
N ILE A 463 -20.85 3.70 -21.40
CA ILE A 463 -19.41 3.93 -21.56
C ILE A 463 -19.12 5.37 -21.99
N GLN A 464 -18.23 6.01 -21.24
CA GLN A 464 -17.66 7.34 -21.46
C GLN A 464 -16.13 7.26 -21.45
N PRO A 465 -15.43 8.17 -22.14
CA PRO A 465 -13.97 8.28 -22.04
C PRO A 465 -13.51 8.78 -20.67
N LYS A 466 -12.36 8.27 -20.21
CA LYS A 466 -11.54 8.95 -19.21
C LYS A 466 -10.56 9.87 -19.96
N ASP A 467 -11.03 11.07 -20.28
CA ASP A 467 -10.45 11.97 -21.29
C ASP A 467 -8.92 12.09 -21.18
N GLU A 468 -8.40 12.38 -19.97
CA GLU A 468 -6.98 12.61 -19.73
C GLU A 468 -6.13 11.36 -20.04
N MET A 469 -6.67 10.16 -19.80
CA MET A 469 -6.01 8.89 -20.07
C MET A 469 -6.10 8.49 -21.55
N VAL A 470 -7.22 8.77 -22.20
CA VAL A 470 -7.40 8.58 -23.65
C VAL A 470 -6.47 9.50 -24.44
N GLU A 471 -6.35 10.76 -24.02
CA GLU A 471 -5.41 11.72 -24.59
C GLU A 471 -3.95 11.24 -24.43
N LEU A 472 -3.58 10.78 -23.22
CA LEU A 472 -2.28 10.19 -22.98
C LEU A 472 -2.02 8.98 -23.91
N PHE A 473 -2.99 8.08 -24.04
CA PHE A 473 -2.87 6.89 -24.89
C PHE A 473 -2.60 7.28 -26.34
N ASN A 474 -3.41 8.17 -26.91
CA ASN A 474 -3.27 8.61 -28.29
C ASN A 474 -1.98 9.42 -28.51
N HIS A 475 -1.54 10.20 -27.52
CA HIS A 475 -0.26 10.92 -27.56
C HIS A 475 0.94 9.96 -27.57
N LEU A 476 0.94 8.93 -26.73
CA LEU A 476 1.98 7.90 -26.72
C LEU A 476 2.03 7.14 -28.06
N ALA A 477 0.87 6.85 -28.64
CA ALA A 477 0.81 6.24 -29.98
C ALA A 477 1.46 7.13 -31.05
N ALA A 478 1.16 8.42 -31.04
CA ALA A 478 1.73 9.38 -32.00
C ALA A 478 3.25 9.52 -31.87
N GLN A 479 3.81 9.20 -30.70
CA GLN A 479 5.25 9.16 -30.43
C GLN A 479 5.90 7.81 -30.79
N GLY A 480 5.13 6.84 -31.26
CA GLY A 480 5.64 5.55 -31.71
C GLY A 480 5.85 4.52 -30.59
N HIS A 481 5.21 4.69 -29.44
CA HIS A 481 5.21 3.67 -28.38
C HIS A 481 4.44 2.42 -28.78
N ILE A 482 4.86 1.26 -28.27
CA ILE A 482 4.10 0.02 -28.37
C ILE A 482 3.00 0.06 -27.32
N LEU A 483 1.74 -0.07 -27.73
CA LEU A 483 0.59 0.05 -26.84
C LEU A 483 -0.19 -1.27 -26.72
N TRP A 484 -0.39 -1.70 -25.48
CA TRP A 484 -1.22 -2.86 -25.14
C TRP A 484 -2.41 -2.42 -24.28
N VAL A 485 -3.50 -3.17 -24.33
CA VAL A 485 -4.67 -2.99 -23.47
C VAL A 485 -5.00 -4.34 -22.86
N ILE A 486 -5.09 -4.40 -21.53
CA ILE A 486 -5.16 -5.64 -20.75
C ILE A 486 -6.27 -5.53 -19.71
N SER A 487 -7.33 -6.32 -19.87
CA SER A 487 -8.52 -6.25 -19.00
C SER A 487 -8.95 -7.62 -18.52
N ASP A 488 -9.37 -7.68 -17.26
CA ASP A 488 -10.22 -8.78 -16.78
C ASP A 488 -11.65 -8.45 -17.19
N SER A 489 -12.24 -9.25 -18.06
CA SER A 489 -13.60 -9.04 -18.56
C SER A 489 -14.19 -10.33 -19.11
N TYR A 490 -15.48 -10.55 -18.83
CA TYR A 490 -16.28 -11.60 -19.47
C TYR A 490 -16.64 -11.26 -20.94
N TYR A 491 -16.49 -10.00 -21.36
CA TYR A 491 -16.67 -9.60 -22.75
C TYR A 491 -15.50 -10.08 -23.62
N ASN A 492 -15.78 -10.32 -24.90
CA ASN A 492 -14.75 -10.69 -25.88
C ASN A 492 -13.99 -9.47 -26.43
N ARG A 493 -12.92 -9.68 -27.22
CA ARG A 493 -12.12 -8.61 -27.85
C ARG A 493 -12.94 -7.65 -28.71
N GLU A 494 -13.96 -8.14 -29.41
CA GLU A 494 -14.78 -7.30 -30.30
C GLU A 494 -15.61 -6.30 -29.49
N GLN A 495 -16.26 -6.78 -28.43
CA GLN A 495 -17.04 -5.99 -27.49
C GLN A 495 -16.17 -4.94 -26.79
N VAL A 496 -15.07 -5.36 -26.15
CA VAL A 496 -14.15 -4.42 -25.48
C VAL A 496 -13.53 -3.44 -26.48
N GLY A 497 -13.18 -3.91 -27.68
CA GLY A 497 -12.68 -3.06 -28.75
C GLY A 497 -13.69 -2.01 -29.21
N LEU A 498 -14.99 -2.31 -29.24
CA LEU A 498 -16.03 -1.34 -29.55
C LEU A 498 -16.19 -0.29 -28.44
N MET A 499 -16.11 -0.69 -27.17
CA MET A 499 -16.10 0.26 -26.04
C MET A 499 -14.92 1.24 -26.13
N LEU A 500 -13.71 0.73 -26.43
CA LEU A 500 -12.51 1.56 -26.60
C LEU A 500 -12.62 2.52 -27.78
N ARG A 501 -13.16 2.06 -28.92
CA ARG A 501 -13.44 2.94 -30.08
C ARG A 501 -14.46 4.02 -29.74
N LYS A 502 -15.53 3.68 -29.01
CA LYS A 502 -16.52 4.67 -28.52
C LYS A 502 -15.85 5.71 -27.64
N ALA A 503 -14.91 5.30 -26.79
CA ALA A 503 -14.15 6.20 -25.92
C ALA A 503 -13.05 7.02 -26.65
N GLY A 504 -12.88 6.86 -27.97
CA GLY A 504 -11.92 7.67 -28.74
C GLY A 504 -10.49 7.10 -28.79
N ILE A 505 -10.31 5.82 -28.48
CA ILE A 505 -9.04 5.12 -28.76
C ILE A 505 -8.92 4.90 -30.26
N ALA A 506 -8.03 5.65 -30.91
CA ALA A 506 -7.89 5.67 -32.36
C ALA A 506 -6.63 4.96 -32.88
N ALA A 507 -5.64 4.76 -32.00
CA ALA A 507 -4.37 4.14 -32.37
C ALA A 507 -4.43 2.60 -32.45
N ALA A 508 -3.41 1.99 -33.06
CA ALA A 508 -3.23 0.55 -33.06
C ALA A 508 -2.74 0.08 -31.68
N TYR A 509 -3.29 -1.04 -31.20
CA TYR A 509 -2.89 -1.66 -29.95
C TYR A 509 -3.10 -3.17 -29.97
N ARG A 510 -2.41 -3.87 -29.07
CA ARG A 510 -2.68 -5.28 -28.77
C ARG A 510 -3.72 -5.36 -27.65
N LEU A 511 -4.83 -6.03 -27.90
CA LEU A 511 -5.89 -6.24 -26.89
C LEU A 511 -5.82 -7.64 -26.29
N MET A 512 -5.75 -7.72 -24.97
CA MET A 512 -5.75 -8.94 -24.17
C MET A 512 -6.92 -8.87 -23.19
N VAL A 513 -7.94 -9.70 -23.40
CA VAL A 513 -9.09 -9.80 -22.48
C VAL A 513 -9.10 -11.19 -21.84
N SER A 514 -9.35 -11.25 -20.54
CA SER A 514 -9.20 -12.49 -19.77
C SER A 514 -10.04 -13.65 -20.30
N SER A 515 -11.27 -13.38 -20.73
CA SER A 515 -12.19 -14.38 -21.29
C SER A 515 -11.68 -15.06 -22.57
N GLU A 516 -10.78 -14.43 -23.33
CA GLU A 516 -10.21 -15.00 -24.55
C GLU A 516 -8.76 -15.46 -24.37
N GLU A 517 -8.01 -14.79 -23.50
CA GLU A 517 -6.65 -15.21 -23.17
C GLU A 517 -6.63 -16.41 -22.22
N GLN A 518 -7.78 -16.71 -21.57
CA GLN A 518 -7.90 -17.74 -20.54
C GLN A 518 -6.86 -17.51 -19.44
N ALA A 519 -6.69 -16.24 -19.05
CA ALA A 519 -5.76 -15.78 -18.04
C ALA A 519 -6.30 -14.49 -17.42
N ARG A 520 -6.09 -14.26 -16.12
CA ARG A 520 -6.62 -13.11 -15.38
C ARG A 520 -5.53 -12.31 -14.69
N LYS A 521 -5.74 -11.01 -14.55
CA LYS A 521 -4.84 -10.09 -13.84
C LYS A 521 -4.91 -10.30 -12.33
N ASP A 522 -6.12 -10.42 -11.80
CA ASP A 522 -6.36 -10.51 -10.35
C ASP A 522 -5.74 -11.75 -9.68
N ASN A 523 -5.54 -12.84 -10.42
CA ASN A 523 -4.85 -14.05 -9.97
C ASN A 523 -3.41 -14.19 -10.51
N GLY A 524 -2.94 -13.20 -11.28
CA GLY A 524 -1.57 -13.13 -11.78
C GLY A 524 -1.27 -13.91 -13.06
N SER A 525 -2.17 -14.79 -13.52
CA SER A 525 -1.91 -15.63 -14.71
C SER A 525 -1.73 -14.81 -15.99
N MET A 526 -2.47 -13.71 -16.15
CA MET A 526 -2.30 -12.77 -17.26
C MET A 526 -0.90 -12.13 -17.23
N TRP A 527 -0.40 -11.79 -16.05
CA TRP A 527 0.90 -11.14 -15.91
C TRP A 527 2.08 -12.07 -16.20
N VAL A 528 1.94 -13.37 -15.91
CA VAL A 528 2.90 -14.39 -16.34
C VAL A 528 2.97 -14.43 -17.86
N LYS A 529 1.82 -14.43 -18.54
CA LYS A 529 1.75 -14.38 -20.01
C LYS A 529 2.37 -13.11 -20.58
N VAL A 530 2.00 -11.94 -20.03
CA VAL A 530 2.57 -10.63 -20.42
C VAL A 530 4.09 -10.64 -20.32
N LYS A 531 4.65 -11.16 -19.22
CA LYS A 531 6.10 -11.24 -19.04
C LYS A 531 6.78 -12.12 -20.09
N GLN A 532 6.16 -13.24 -20.47
CA GLN A 532 6.65 -14.11 -21.54
C GLN A 532 6.59 -13.40 -22.90
N ASP A 533 5.49 -12.72 -23.20
CA ASP A 533 5.31 -12.00 -24.44
C ASP A 533 6.30 -10.83 -24.58
N LEU A 534 6.52 -10.06 -23.50
CA LEU A 534 7.54 -9.02 -23.46
C LEU A 534 8.94 -9.58 -23.76
N ALA A 535 9.29 -10.73 -23.18
CA ALA A 535 10.58 -11.38 -23.44
C ALA A 535 10.69 -11.87 -24.89
N ASN A 536 9.63 -12.47 -25.44
CA ASN A 536 9.58 -12.95 -26.82
C ASN A 536 9.68 -11.82 -27.85
N GLU A 537 9.09 -10.66 -27.54
CA GLU A 537 9.13 -9.46 -28.37
C GLU A 537 10.38 -8.60 -28.14
N GLY A 538 11.27 -8.98 -27.21
CA GLY A 538 12.51 -8.25 -26.92
C GLY A 538 12.28 -6.90 -26.22
N ILE A 539 11.14 -6.73 -25.55
CA ILE A 539 10.76 -5.49 -24.88
C ILE A 539 11.34 -5.47 -23.46
N SER A 540 12.29 -4.56 -23.23
CA SER A 540 13.02 -4.47 -21.95
C SER A 540 12.47 -3.43 -20.96
N ARG A 541 11.66 -2.47 -21.43
CA ARG A 541 11.08 -1.40 -20.59
C ARG A 541 9.58 -1.33 -20.81
N HIS A 542 8.84 -2.01 -19.94
CA HIS A 542 7.38 -2.04 -19.90
C HIS A 542 6.85 -1.28 -18.69
N LEU A 543 5.73 -0.58 -18.87
CA LEU A 543 4.95 0.05 -17.82
C LEU A 543 3.48 -0.36 -17.96
N HIS A 544 2.85 -0.80 -16.88
CA HIS A 544 1.39 -0.93 -16.84
C HIS A 544 0.74 0.21 -16.07
N ILE A 545 -0.35 0.76 -16.62
CA ILE A 545 -1.20 1.78 -16.03
C ILE A 545 -2.59 1.19 -15.76
N GLY A 546 -3.06 1.27 -14.52
CA GLY A 546 -4.38 0.79 -14.12
C GLY A 546 -4.78 1.29 -12.74
N ASP A 547 -6.05 1.10 -12.38
CA ASP A 547 -6.67 1.68 -11.18
C ASP A 547 -6.94 0.65 -10.08
N ASN A 548 -6.90 -0.64 -10.39
CA ASN A 548 -7.08 -1.66 -9.37
C ASN A 548 -5.77 -1.95 -8.64
N VAL A 549 -5.72 -1.66 -7.34
CA VAL A 549 -4.52 -1.88 -6.51
C VAL A 549 -3.99 -3.32 -6.62
N VAL A 550 -4.85 -4.34 -6.64
CA VAL A 550 -4.40 -5.73 -6.67
C VAL A 550 -4.05 -6.15 -8.08
N ALA A 551 -5.02 -6.04 -9.00
CA ALA A 551 -4.91 -6.59 -10.35
C ALA A 551 -3.90 -5.82 -11.21
N ASP A 552 -3.77 -4.50 -11.06
CA ASP A 552 -2.96 -3.65 -11.93
C ASP A 552 -1.66 -3.14 -11.29
N ALA A 553 -1.55 -3.20 -9.96
CA ALA A 553 -0.40 -2.67 -9.26
C ALA A 553 0.39 -3.73 -8.48
N GLN A 554 -0.26 -4.45 -7.56
CA GLN A 554 0.39 -5.46 -6.72
C GLN A 554 0.85 -6.68 -7.54
N MET A 555 -0.08 -7.39 -8.18
CA MET A 555 0.21 -8.64 -8.90
C MET A 555 1.31 -8.49 -9.98
N PRO A 556 1.28 -7.47 -10.86
CA PRO A 556 2.37 -7.26 -11.81
C PRO A 556 3.67 -6.80 -11.12
N GLY A 557 3.58 -5.98 -10.07
CA GLY A 557 4.73 -5.51 -9.30
C GLY A 557 5.51 -6.64 -8.62
N ASP A 558 4.79 -7.61 -8.04
CA ASP A 558 5.37 -8.80 -7.41
C ASP A 558 6.10 -9.71 -8.43
N LEU A 559 5.71 -9.62 -9.71
CA LEU A 559 6.39 -10.30 -10.82
C LEU A 559 7.55 -9.49 -11.41
N GLY A 560 7.82 -8.30 -10.86
CA GLY A 560 8.91 -7.39 -11.26
C GLY A 560 8.58 -6.53 -12.48
N LEU A 561 7.30 -6.37 -12.84
CA LEU A 561 6.85 -5.41 -13.85
C LEU A 561 6.74 -4.02 -13.24
N THR A 562 6.98 -2.98 -14.06
CA THR A 562 6.81 -1.59 -13.61
C THR A 562 5.34 -1.21 -13.68
N THR A 563 4.82 -0.60 -12.62
CA THR A 563 3.42 -0.23 -12.51
C THR A 563 3.26 1.26 -12.21
N PHE A 564 2.17 1.84 -12.71
CA PHE A 564 1.74 3.19 -12.43
C PHE A 564 0.26 3.16 -12.06
N HIS A 565 0.00 3.14 -10.77
CA HIS A 565 -1.35 3.09 -10.22
C HIS A 565 -1.99 4.48 -10.25
N ILE A 566 -3.22 4.55 -10.75
CA ILE A 566 -4.10 5.72 -10.64
C ILE A 566 -5.24 5.40 -9.66
N LEU A 567 -5.88 6.41 -9.07
CA LEU A 567 -6.97 6.11 -8.12
C LEU A 567 -8.22 5.62 -8.85
N HIS A 568 -8.77 4.49 -8.39
CA HIS A 568 -10.16 4.11 -8.68
C HIS A 568 -11.11 5.23 -8.17
N PRO A 569 -12.22 5.52 -8.87
CA PRO A 569 -13.13 6.61 -8.51
C PRO A 569 -13.62 6.58 -7.04
N MET A 570 -13.92 5.40 -6.51
CA MET A 570 -14.33 5.24 -5.10
C MET A 570 -13.19 5.51 -4.11
N ASP A 571 -11.95 5.15 -4.45
CA ASP A 571 -10.80 5.43 -3.59
C ASP A 571 -10.51 6.93 -3.56
N LYS A 572 -10.66 7.60 -4.71
CA LYS A 572 -10.57 9.06 -4.81
C LYS A 572 -11.69 9.75 -4.03
N TRP A 573 -12.92 9.25 -4.12
CA TRP A 573 -14.07 9.74 -3.36
C TRP A 573 -13.79 9.69 -1.85
N ALA A 574 -13.30 8.55 -1.36
CA ALA A 574 -12.91 8.38 0.04
C ALA A 574 -11.73 9.29 0.43
N ALA A 575 -10.70 9.39 -0.41
CA ALA A 575 -9.52 10.24 -0.17
C ALA A 575 -9.85 11.74 -0.07
N LEU A 576 -10.92 12.18 -0.74
CA LEU A 576 -11.44 13.55 -0.64
C LEU A 576 -12.28 13.79 0.62
N GLY A 577 -12.53 12.76 1.43
CA GLY A 577 -13.32 12.84 2.66
C GLY A 577 -14.82 12.91 2.42
N PHE A 578 -15.30 12.46 1.26
CA PHE A 578 -16.73 12.35 0.99
C PHE A 578 -17.34 11.15 1.75
N PRO A 579 -18.66 11.19 2.07
CA PRO A 579 -19.30 10.13 2.85
C PRO A 579 -19.27 8.77 2.13
N PRO A 580 -19.20 7.65 2.87
CA PRO A 580 -19.33 6.33 2.29
C PRO A 580 -20.73 6.16 1.69
N VAL A 581 -20.79 5.72 0.44
CA VAL A 581 -22.03 5.54 -0.36
C VAL A 581 -21.88 4.30 -1.25
N LEU A 582 -23.00 3.75 -1.74
CA LEU A 582 -23.00 2.56 -2.60
C LEU A 582 -22.31 1.33 -1.96
N HIS A 583 -22.53 1.13 -0.66
CA HIS A 583 -22.06 -0.03 0.08
C HIS A 583 -23.23 -0.91 0.54
N GLY A 584 -22.99 -2.22 0.71
CA GLY A 584 -24.01 -3.15 1.21
C GLY A 584 -25.26 -3.19 0.31
N GLU A 585 -26.44 -3.06 0.91
CA GLU A 585 -27.72 -3.07 0.19
C GLU A 585 -27.89 -1.87 -0.77
N ASP A 586 -27.30 -0.71 -0.43
CA ASP A 586 -27.37 0.50 -1.26
C ASP A 586 -26.61 0.38 -2.59
N ALA A 587 -25.66 -0.56 -2.70
CA ALA A 587 -24.83 -0.73 -3.89
C ALA A 587 -25.64 -1.15 -5.14
N LEU A 588 -26.79 -1.80 -4.94
CA LEU A 588 -27.71 -2.23 -6.01
C LEU A 588 -29.09 -1.54 -5.92
N ASP A 589 -29.18 -0.42 -5.19
CA ASP A 589 -30.35 0.45 -5.20
C ASP A 589 -30.24 1.46 -6.36
N GLU A 590 -31.17 1.39 -7.32
CA GLU A 590 -31.12 2.23 -8.51
C GLU A 590 -31.18 3.74 -8.18
N MET A 591 -31.93 4.14 -7.15
CA MET A 591 -32.01 5.56 -6.77
C MET A 591 -30.67 6.06 -6.18
N GLN A 592 -29.98 5.23 -5.40
CA GLN A 592 -28.64 5.55 -4.91
C GLN A 592 -27.62 5.59 -6.04
N ILE A 593 -27.68 4.64 -6.99
CA ILE A 593 -26.81 4.62 -8.18
C ILE A 593 -27.00 5.90 -9.00
N LEU A 594 -28.24 6.28 -9.29
CA LEU A 594 -28.54 7.49 -10.06
C LEU A 594 -28.09 8.76 -9.33
N LYS A 595 -28.23 8.80 -8.00
CA LYS A 595 -27.84 9.93 -7.16
C LYS A 595 -26.32 10.09 -7.03
N TRP A 596 -25.62 9.01 -6.67
CA TRP A 596 -24.21 9.07 -6.30
C TRP A 596 -23.28 8.62 -7.42
N GLY A 597 -23.68 7.61 -8.20
CA GLY A 597 -22.83 6.99 -9.22
C GLY A 597 -22.32 8.01 -10.24
N ARG A 598 -23.15 8.98 -10.64
CA ARG A 598 -22.75 10.06 -11.55
C ARG A 598 -21.77 11.04 -10.90
N LEU A 599 -21.98 11.40 -9.64
CA LEU A 599 -21.08 12.30 -8.91
C LEU A 599 -19.70 11.67 -8.71
N ILE A 600 -19.67 10.38 -8.33
CA ILE A 600 -18.43 9.62 -8.18
C ILE A 600 -17.72 9.51 -9.53
N ASN A 601 -18.46 9.24 -10.61
CA ASN A 601 -17.91 9.20 -11.96
C ASN A 601 -17.25 10.54 -12.36
N GLU A 602 -17.90 11.67 -12.11
CA GLU A 602 -17.33 13.00 -12.40
C GLU A 602 -16.08 13.29 -11.53
N VAL A 603 -16.11 12.92 -10.24
CA VAL A 603 -14.93 13.04 -9.36
C VAL A 603 -13.79 12.15 -9.85
N GLY A 604 -14.11 10.92 -10.27
CA GLY A 604 -13.17 9.90 -10.74
C GLY A 604 -12.66 10.09 -12.17
N ARG A 605 -13.22 11.05 -12.92
CA ARG A 605 -12.77 11.42 -14.27
C ARG A 605 -11.25 11.65 -14.27
N ASN A 606 -10.77 12.51 -13.38
CA ASN A 606 -9.33 12.75 -13.27
C ASN A 606 -8.67 11.68 -12.39
N PRO A 607 -7.56 11.04 -12.83
CA PRO A 607 -6.85 10.03 -12.04
C PRO A 607 -6.18 10.54 -10.75
N PHE A 608 -5.98 11.86 -10.61
CA PHE A 608 -5.29 12.49 -9.47
C PHE A 608 -6.20 13.42 -8.65
N ILE A 609 -5.79 13.70 -7.42
CA ILE A 609 -6.43 14.60 -6.47
C ILE A 609 -5.92 16.03 -6.69
N GLY A 610 -6.84 17.00 -6.73
CA GLY A 610 -6.52 18.44 -6.74
C GLY A 610 -6.58 19.12 -8.11
N GLU A 611 -7.22 18.47 -9.09
CA GLU A 611 -7.62 19.07 -10.37
C GLU A 611 -9.11 19.41 -10.43
#